data_AF-A0A2T1CP35-F1
#
_entry.id   AF-A0A2T1CP35-F1
#
_cell.length_a   1.000
_cell.length_b   1.000
_cell.length_c   1.000
_cell.angle_alpha   90.00
_cell.angle_beta   90.00
_cell.angle_gamma   90.00
#
_symmetry.space_group_name_H-M   'P 1'
#
loop_
_entity.id
_entity.type
_entity.pdbx_description
1 polymer ?
#
loop_
_entity_poly.entity_id
_entity_poly.type
_entity_poly.pdbx_seq_one_letter_code
_entity_poly.pdbx_strand_id
1 'polypeptide(L)' 'MIVLTDQQALTLHHLLTAILRNETYRISELEDAIVWTSPENRQILCPFDALWSKNLAEEIVRLMSQQSSG' A
#
# COMPACT_ATOMS: atom_id res chain seq x y z
N MET A 1 1.99 -5.67 -0.92
CA MET A 1 2.44 -4.83 -2.06
C MET A 1 3.22 -3.67 -1.48
N ILE A 2 4.40 -3.32 -2.00
CA ILE A 2 5.10 -2.10 -1.57
C ILE A 2 4.43 -0.93 -2.29
N VAL A 3 4.00 0.07 -1.53
CA VAL A 3 3.36 1.28 -2.07
C VAL A 3 4.31 2.44 -1.81
N LEU A 4 4.76 3.09 -2.89
CA LEU A 4 5.66 4.23 -2.84
C LEU A 4 4.92 5.44 -3.43
N THR A 5 5.20 6.63 -2.90
CA THR A 5 4.85 7.87 -3.61
C THR A 5 5.72 8.01 -4.87
N ASP A 6 5.29 8.84 -5.83
CA ASP A 6 6.07 9.09 -7.05
C ASP A 6 7.50 9.56 -6.73
N GLN A 7 7.65 10.41 -5.72
CA GLN A 7 8.95 10.89 -5.27
C GLN A 7 9.82 9.77 -4.68
N GLN A 8 9.23 8.90 -3.84
CA GLN A 8 9.95 7.76 -3.26
C GLN A 8 10.39 6.77 -4.35
N ALA A 9 9.52 6.50 -5.33
CA ALA A 9 9.84 5.63 -6.46
C ALA A 9 10.99 6.20 -7.31
N LEU A 10 10.98 7.52 -7.57
CA LEU A 10 12.06 8.19 -8.29
C LEU A 10 13.39 8.13 -7.53
N THR A 11 13.38 8.44 -6.24
CA THR A 11 14.58 8.36 -5.39
C THR A 11 15.14 6.95 -5.34
N LEU A 12 14.28 5.94 -5.17
CA LEU A 12 14.68 4.54 -5.17
C LEU A 12 15.29 4.12 -6.52
N HIS A 13 14.69 4.57 -7.63
CA HIS A 13 15.20 4.29 -8.98
C HIS A 13 16.60 4.89 -9.20
N HIS A 14 16.80 6.15 -8.83
CA HIS A 14 18.11 6.80 -8.95
C HIS A 14 19.15 6.12 -8.05
N LEU A 15 18.80 5.81 -6.81
CA LEU A 15 19.69 5.10 -5.88
C LEU A 15 20.12 3.74 -6.43
N LEU A 16 19.18 2.92 -6.89
CA LEU A 16 19.49 1.60 -7.47
C LEU A 16 20.36 1.72 -8.71
N THR A 17 20.10 2.73 -9.55
CA THR A 17 20.92 3.01 -10.74
C THR A 17 22.35 3.39 -10.36
N ALA A 18 22.53 4.26 -9.37
CA ALA A 18 23.84 4.65 -8.86
C ALA A 18 24.60 3.43 -8.29
N ILE A 19 23.93 2.57 -7.52
CA ILE A 19 24.52 1.33 -6.98
C ILE A 19 24.97 0.41 -8.12
N LEU A 20 24.12 0.16 -9.12
CA LEU A 20 24.44 -0.72 -10.25
C LEU A 20 25.60 -0.18 -11.11
N ARG A 21 25.73 1.14 -11.19
CA ARG A 21 26.81 1.82 -11.92
C ARG A 21 28.06 2.06 -11.07
N ASN A 22 28.04 1.65 -9.80
CA ASN A 22 29.11 1.87 -8.83
C ASN A 22 29.47 3.37 -8.67
N GLU A 23 28.45 4.22 -8.74
CA GLU A 23 28.54 5.66 -8.54
C GLU A 23 28.37 6.01 -7.05
N THR A 24 28.81 7.21 -6.65
CA THR A 24 28.59 7.70 -5.28
C THR A 24 27.11 7.97 -5.02
N TYR A 25 26.61 7.48 -3.91
CA TYR A 25 25.25 7.73 -3.40
C TYR A 25 25.29 8.14 -1.93
N ARG A 26 24.20 8.72 -1.42
CA ARG A 26 24.13 9.11 -0.01
C ARG A 26 23.62 7.96 0.83
N ILE A 27 24.25 7.73 1.98
CA ILE A 27 23.83 6.69 2.92
C ILE A 27 22.41 6.97 3.44
N SER A 28 22.04 8.23 3.65
CA SER A 28 20.68 8.60 4.07
C SER A 28 19.60 8.15 3.06
N GLU A 29 19.89 8.22 1.75
CA GLU A 29 18.96 7.75 0.71
C GLU A 29 18.77 6.24 0.76
N LEU A 30 19.83 5.50 1.13
CA LEU A 30 19.78 4.06 1.33
C LEU A 30 18.98 3.69 2.58
N GLU A 31 19.19 4.40 3.70
CA GLU A 31 18.43 4.19 4.93
C GLU A 31 16.94 4.46 4.71
N ASP A 32 16.60 5.57 4.05
CA ASP A 32 15.24 5.92 3.66
C ASP A 32 14.61 4.84 2.76
N ALA A 33 15.34 4.37 1.74
CA ALA A 33 14.89 3.32 0.85
C ALA A 33 14.62 1.99 1.57
N ILE A 34 15.46 1.61 2.53
CA ILE A 34 15.26 0.42 3.37
C ILE A 34 13.98 0.56 4.19
N VAL A 35 13.73 1.74 4.76
CA VAL A 35 12.49 2.02 5.49
C VAL A 35 11.27 1.89 4.57
N TRP A 36 11.28 2.52 3.39
CA TRP A 36 10.13 2.48 2.47
C TRP A 36 9.81 1.08 1.95
N THR A 37 10.84 0.24 1.79
CA THR A 37 10.71 -1.13 1.29
C THR A 37 10.56 -2.17 2.40
N SER A 38 10.59 -1.75 3.66
CA SER A 38 10.51 -2.64 4.80
C SER A 38 9.17 -3.38 4.86
N PRO A 39 9.14 -4.59 5.43
CA PRO A 39 7.89 -5.33 5.62
C PRO A 39 6.87 -4.57 6.48
N GLU A 40 7.30 -3.74 7.44
CA GLU A 40 6.38 -2.96 8.28
C GLU A 40 5.64 -1.88 7.48
N ASN A 41 6.26 -1.35 6.43
CA ASN A 41 5.64 -0.38 5.52
C ASN A 41 4.81 -1.03 4.39
N ARG A 42 4.70 -2.36 4.37
CA ARG A 42 3.75 -3.02 3.47
C ARG A 42 2.35 -2.71 3.96
N GLN A 43 1.65 -1.83 3.25
CA GLN A 43 0.20 -1.80 3.35
C GLN A 43 -0.32 -3.19 2.96
N ILE A 44 -0.92 -3.89 3.93
CA ILE A 44 -1.85 -4.97 3.65
C ILE A 44 -3.08 -4.28 3.07
N LEU A 45 -3.02 -3.99 1.77
CA LEU A 45 -4.23 -3.85 0.99
C LEU A 45 -4.88 -5.23 1.06
N CYS A 46 -5.91 -5.36 1.88
CA CYS A 46 -6.91 -6.40 1.76
C CYS A 46 -7.91 -5.90 0.70
N PRO A 47 -7.69 -6.12 -0.61
CA PRO A 47 -8.65 -5.72 -1.63
C PRO A 47 -10.01 -6.42 -1.40
N PHE A 48 -10.03 -7.51 -0.65
CA PHE A 48 -11.25 -8.22 -0.25
C PHE A 48 -12.09 -7.48 0.78
N ASP A 49 -11.50 -6.77 1.75
CA ASP A 49 -12.28 -6.14 2.84
C ASP A 49 -13.15 -4.99 2.35
N ALA A 50 -12.69 -4.20 1.37
CA ALA A 50 -13.49 -3.08 0.86
C ALA A 50 -14.71 -3.53 0.03
N LEU A 51 -14.57 -4.63 -0.72
CA LEU A 51 -15.64 -5.19 -1.54
C LEU A 51 -16.62 -6.04 -0.72
N TRP A 52 -16.11 -6.85 0.21
CA TRP A 52 -16.94 -7.60 1.13
C TRP A 52 -17.67 -6.71 2.13
N SER A 53 -17.03 -5.69 2.69
CA SER A 53 -17.70 -4.78 3.65
C SER A 53 -18.85 -4.04 3.01
N LYS A 54 -18.70 -3.57 1.77
CA LYS A 54 -19.78 -2.92 1.02
C LYS A 54 -20.94 -3.88 0.74
N ASN A 55 -20.65 -5.06 0.18
CA ASN A 55 -21.67 -6.05 -0.13
C ASN A 55 -22.39 -6.56 1.14
N LEU A 56 -21.66 -6.75 2.24
CA LEU A 56 -22.21 -7.15 3.53
C LEU A 56 -23.09 -6.04 4.12
N ALA A 57 -22.67 -4.78 4.05
CA ALA A 57 -23.46 -3.65 4.53
C ALA A 57 -24.77 -3.50 3.74
N GLU A 58 -24.72 -3.66 2.41
CA GLU A 58 -25.92 -3.65 1.55
C GLU A 58 -26.87 -4.80 1.90
N GLU A 59 -26.35 -6.01 2.13
CA GLU A 59 -27.17 -7.17 2.49
C GLU A 59 -27.79 -7.05 3.90
N ILE A 60 -27.06 -6.50 4.87
CA ILE A 60 -27.60 -6.20 6.21
C ILE A 60 -28.77 -5.21 6.11
N VAL A 61 -28.61 -4.11 5.36
CA VAL A 61 -29.68 -3.12 5.16
C VAL A 61 -30.90 -3.73 4.47
N ARG A 62 -30.69 -4.62 3.49
CA ARG A 62 -31.77 -5.33 2.81
C ARG A 62 -32.56 -6.22 3.78
N LEU A 63 -31.86 -7.01 4.59
CA LEU A 63 -32.49 -7.91 5.56
C LEU A 63 -33.24 -7.16 6.66
N MET A 64 -32.68 -6.04 7.16
CA MET A 64 -33.35 -5.19 8.15
C MET A 64 -34.63 -4.55 7.59
N SER A 65 -34.61 -4.14 6.32
CA SER A 65 -35.77 -3.55 5.64
C SER A 65 -36.89 -4.57 5.42
N GLN A 66 -36.53 -5.84 5.17
CA GLN A 66 -37.49 -6.94 5.05
C GLN A 66 -38.11 -7.33 6.40
N GLN A 67 -37.35 -7.28 7.50
CA GLN A 67 -37.88 -7.55 8.85
C GLN A 67 -38.80 -6.44 9.38
N SER A 68 -38.65 -5.20 8.91
CA SER A 68 -39.46 -4.05 9.36
C SER A 68 -40.85 -3.98 8.69
N SER A 69 -41.11 -4.85 7.70
CA SER A 69 -42.34 -4.85 6.89
C SER A 69 -43.29 -6.01 7.23
N GLY A 70 -43.10 -6.68 8.37
CA GLY A 70 -43.92 -7.81 8.86
C GLY A 70 -44.55 -7.53 10.21
#